data_AF-A0A139XA29-F1
#
_entry.id   AF-A0A139XA29-F1
#
_cell.length_a   1.000
_cell.length_b   1.000
_cell.length_c   1.000
_cell.angle_alpha   90.00
_cell.angle_beta   90.00
_cell.angle_gamma   90.00
#
_symmetry.space_group_name_H-M   'P 1'
#
loop_
_entity.id
_entity.type
_entity.pdbx_description
1 polymer ?
#
loop_
_entity_poly.entity_id
_entity_poly.type
_entity_poly.pdbx_seq_one_letter_code
_entity_poly.pdbx_strand_id
1 'polypeptide(L)'
;MDFTAKNIRVQNLEPETDFEVDYDILVGADGSRSVVREYFLHTKDFHCEQKYVANDYKSIFLPPLQDAKINLEQGKIHSWIQKDGTYVVLLHQLDGGMSGVILFLHNKNQVDSFSTTEEVLQFFQKNFPEVAVESRTPML
;
A
#
# COMPACT_ATOMS: atom_id res chain seq x y z
N MET A 1 2.69 14.19 24.83
CA MET A 1 2.40 13.05 25.72
C MET A 1 3.40 13.07 26.84
N ASP A 2 2.93 12.81 28.06
CA ASP A 2 3.77 12.70 29.25
C ASP A 2 3.54 11.31 29.89
N PHE A 3 4.56 10.46 29.83
CA PHE A 3 4.50 9.12 30.43
C PHE A 3 4.57 9.15 31.97
N THR A 4 5.16 10.20 32.55
CA THR A 4 5.28 10.34 34.01
C THR A 4 3.98 10.85 34.61
N ALA A 5 3.43 11.92 34.03
CA ALA A 5 2.13 12.46 34.43
C ALA A 5 0.96 11.57 34.00
N LYS A 6 1.21 10.59 33.14
CA LYS A 6 0.20 9.72 32.53
C LYS A 6 -0.93 10.50 31.85
N ASN A 7 -0.54 11.48 31.04
CA ASN A 7 -1.45 12.36 30.35
C ASN A 7 -1.09 12.45 28.85
N ILE A 8 -2.11 12.54 28.00
CA ILE A 8 -1.96 12.79 26.56
C ILE A 8 -2.78 14.00 26.14
N ARG A 9 -2.24 14.76 25.18
CA ARG A 9 -2.99 15.76 24.41
C ARG A 9 -3.33 15.15 23.06
N VAL A 10 -4.60 15.23 22.69
CA VAL A 10 -5.13 14.76 21.42
C VAL A 10 -5.63 15.97 20.65
N GLN A 11 -5.17 16.10 19.40
CA GLN A 11 -5.72 17.05 18.44
C GLN A 11 -6.84 16.35 17.68
N ASN A 12 -8.07 16.82 17.84
CA ASN A 12 -9.16 16.46 16.95
C ASN A 12 -9.11 17.39 15.75
N LEU A 13 -9.20 16.83 14.54
CA LEU A 13 -9.21 17.62 13.30
C LEU A 13 -10.63 18.06 12.94
N GLU A 14 -11.66 17.31 13.36
CA GLU A 14 -13.05 17.59 13.02
C GLU A 14 -13.99 17.27 14.21
N PRO A 15 -14.46 18.28 14.97
CA PRO A 15 -14.08 19.70 14.92
C PRO A 15 -12.63 19.92 15.38
N GLU A 16 -11.97 20.97 14.85
CA GLU A 16 -10.60 21.35 15.21
C GLU A 16 -10.54 21.81 16.68
N THR A 17 -10.29 20.86 17.56
CA THR A 17 -10.32 21.04 19.01
C THR A 17 -9.27 20.15 19.65
N ASP A 18 -8.55 20.72 20.60
CA ASP A 18 -7.58 19.96 21.39
C ASP A 18 -8.19 19.63 22.74
N PHE A 19 -7.89 18.43 23.23
CA PHE A 19 -8.24 18.05 24.60
C PHE A 19 -7.12 17.22 25.23
N GLU A 20 -7.08 17.26 26.55
CA GLU A 20 -6.16 16.47 27.37
C GLU A 20 -6.94 15.36 28.08
N VAL A 21 -6.30 14.20 28.24
CA VAL A 21 -6.89 13.06 28.93
C VAL A 21 -5.82 12.29 29.70
N ASP A 22 -6.13 12.00 30.95
CA ASP A 22 -5.32 11.15 31.81
C ASP A 22 -5.60 9.66 31.52
N TYR A 23 -4.61 8.80 31.73
CA TYR A 23 -4.75 7.37 31.51
C TYR A 23 -4.09 6.53 32.61
N ASP A 24 -4.65 5.36 32.88
CA ASP A 24 -3.97 4.34 33.69
C ASP A 24 -3.11 3.42 32.81
N ILE A 25 -3.62 3.10 31.61
CA ILE A 25 -2.99 2.24 30.61
C ILE A 25 -3.15 2.91 29.24
N LEU A 26 -2.04 3.00 28.50
CA LEU A 26 -2.03 3.47 27.11
C LEU A 26 -1.67 2.31 26.17
N VAL A 27 -2.52 2.05 25.17
CA VAL A 27 -2.27 1.05 24.12
C VAL A 27 -1.96 1.77 22.80
N GLY A 28 -0.72 1.68 22.32
CA GLY A 28 -0.29 2.23 21.04
C GLY A 28 -0.65 1.33 19.86
N ALA A 29 -1.85 1.52 19.31
CA ALA A 29 -2.34 0.82 18.11
C ALA A 29 -2.46 1.77 16.89
N ASP A 30 -1.57 2.76 16.80
CA ASP A 30 -1.58 3.90 15.87
C ASP A 30 -0.73 3.70 14.60
N GLY A 31 -0.39 2.45 14.30
CA GLY A 31 0.17 2.05 12.99
C GLY A 31 1.68 2.26 12.81
N SER A 32 2.13 2.18 11.55
CA SER A 32 3.56 2.18 11.21
C SER A 32 4.26 3.51 11.47
N ARG A 33 3.53 4.64 11.51
CA ARG A 33 4.01 5.98 11.90
C ARG A 33 3.50 6.38 13.29
N SER A 34 3.61 5.44 14.24
CA SER A 34 3.11 5.58 15.60
C SER A 34 3.74 6.78 16.32
N VAL A 35 2.91 7.72 16.76
CA VAL A 35 3.27 8.82 17.64
C VAL A 35 3.60 8.28 19.03
N VAL A 36 2.87 7.28 19.51
CA VAL A 36 3.17 6.63 20.80
C VAL A 36 4.61 6.11 20.81
N ARG A 37 5.03 5.40 19.75
CA ARG A 37 6.40 4.91 19.60
C ARG A 37 7.43 6.03 19.52
N GLU A 38 7.13 7.15 18.87
CA GLU A 38 8.02 8.32 18.83
C GLU A 38 8.30 8.87 20.24
N TYR A 39 7.31 8.89 21.14
CA TYR A 39 7.55 9.27 22.53
C TYR A 39 8.39 8.22 23.28
N PHE A 40 8.20 6.93 23.02
CA PHE A 40 9.04 5.87 23.61
C PHE A 40 10.52 5.99 23.23
N LEU A 41 10.86 6.49 22.03
CA LEU A 41 12.25 6.74 21.62
C LEU A 41 13.00 7.70 22.55
N HIS A 42 12.28 8.54 23.31
CA HIS A 42 12.87 9.48 24.27
C HIS A 42 13.02 8.89 25.68
N THR A 43 12.60 7.64 25.90
CA THR A 43 12.74 6.94 27.18
C THR A 43 14.08 6.22 27.28
N LYS A 44 14.57 6.01 28.52
CA LYS A 44 15.84 5.28 28.73
C LYS A 44 15.68 3.82 28.31
N ASP A 45 16.74 3.28 27.72
CA ASP A 45 16.88 1.87 27.34
C ASP A 45 15.84 1.34 26.33
N PHE A 46 15.12 2.23 25.63
CA PHE A 46 14.23 1.84 24.54
C PHE A 46 14.99 1.72 23.22
N HIS A 47 15.01 0.53 22.66
CA HIS A 47 15.67 0.25 21.38
C HIS A 47 14.64 0.09 20.26
N CYS A 48 14.83 0.81 19.16
CA CYS A 48 13.99 0.74 17.97
C CYS A 48 14.85 0.78 16.71
N GLU A 49 14.50 -0.02 15.71
CA GLU A 49 15.14 0.00 14.40
C GLU A 49 14.08 0.26 13.33
N GLN A 50 14.39 1.16 12.39
CA GLN A 50 13.55 1.43 11.23
C GLN A 50 14.35 1.20 9.94
N LYS A 51 13.94 0.18 9.18
CA LYS A 51 14.54 -0.17 7.88
C LYS A 51 13.50 0.02 6.79
N TYR A 52 13.77 0.95 5.87
CA TYR A 52 12.97 1.10 4.67
C TYR A 52 13.34 0.01 3.67
N VAL A 53 12.31 -0.61 3.07
CA VAL A 53 12.52 -1.56 1.97
C VAL A 53 12.91 -0.79 0.71
N ALA A 54 13.68 -1.43 -0.17
CA ALA A 54 14.12 -0.82 -1.42
C ALA A 54 13.02 -0.77 -2.51
N ASN A 55 11.83 -1.26 -2.21
CA ASN A 55 10.74 -1.37 -3.17
C ASN A 55 9.68 -0.30 -2.93
N ASP A 56 9.22 0.31 -4.01
CA ASP A 56 7.96 1.04 -4.06
C ASP A 56 6.83 0.10 -4.48
N TYR A 57 5.58 0.47 -4.20
CA TYR A 57 4.42 -0.30 -4.65
C TYR A 57 3.25 0.59 -5.07
N LYS A 58 2.42 0.07 -5.97
CA LYS A 58 1.12 0.65 -6.33
C LYS A 58 0.05 -0.44 -6.33
N SER A 59 -1.11 -0.14 -5.76
CA SER A 59 -2.27 -1.02 -5.87
C SER A 59 -2.81 -1.04 -7.29
N ILE A 60 -3.18 -2.23 -7.77
CA ILE A 60 -3.80 -2.44 -9.08
C ILE A 60 -5.07 -3.25 -8.93
N PHE A 61 -6.03 -2.97 -9.82
CA PHE A 61 -7.36 -3.56 -9.81
C PHE A 61 -7.70 -3.99 -11.24
N LEU A 62 -8.07 -5.25 -11.40
CA LEU A 62 -8.58 -5.79 -12.66
C LEU A 62 -10.07 -6.05 -12.49
N PRO A 63 -10.92 -5.53 -13.39
CA PRO A 63 -12.35 -5.83 -13.35
C PRO A 63 -12.59 -7.33 -13.62
N PRO A 64 -13.79 -7.84 -13.30
CA PRO A 64 -14.19 -9.19 -13.69
C PRO A 64 -13.97 -9.39 -15.20
N LEU A 65 -13.16 -10.37 -15.57
CA LEU A 65 -12.83 -10.65 -16.96
C LEU A 65 -14.03 -11.32 -17.65
N GLN A 66 -14.84 -10.56 -18.40
CA GLN A 66 -16.00 -11.09 -19.13
C GLN A 66 -15.59 -11.98 -20.32
N ASP A 67 -14.41 -11.74 -20.91
CA ASP A 67 -13.84 -12.54 -22.00
C ASP A 67 -12.48 -13.09 -21.57
N ALA A 68 -12.48 -14.26 -20.93
CA ALA A 68 -11.32 -14.89 -20.32
C ALA A 68 -10.31 -15.40 -21.38
N LYS A 69 -9.49 -14.51 -21.96
CA LYS A 69 -8.18 -14.94 -22.49
C LYS A 69 -7.23 -15.31 -21.36
N ILE A 70 -7.47 -14.80 -20.16
CA ILE A 70 -6.67 -15.03 -18.96
C ILE A 70 -7.57 -15.71 -17.93
N ASN A 71 -7.47 -17.04 -17.83
CA ASN A 71 -8.21 -17.85 -16.85
C ASN A 71 -7.29 -18.12 -15.66
N LEU A 72 -7.26 -17.18 -14.70
CA LEU A 72 -6.47 -17.32 -13.48
C LEU A 72 -7.25 -18.17 -12.48
N GLU A 73 -6.59 -19.17 -11.88
CA GLU A 73 -7.23 -20.11 -10.96
C GLU A 73 -7.76 -19.40 -9.71
N GLN A 74 -9.05 -19.59 -9.40
CA GLN A 74 -9.68 -19.04 -8.21
C GLN A 74 -9.04 -19.60 -6.93
N GLY A 75 -8.93 -18.77 -5.89
CA GLY A 75 -8.35 -19.18 -4.60
C GLY A 75 -6.83 -19.33 -4.61
N LYS A 76 -6.15 -18.94 -5.70
CA LYS A 76 -4.69 -18.86 -5.78
C LYS A 76 -4.21 -17.42 -5.76
N ILE A 77 -2.99 -17.24 -5.26
CA ILE A 77 -2.19 -16.03 -5.46
C ILE A 77 -1.50 -16.18 -6.81
N HIS A 78 -1.67 -15.18 -7.67
CA HIS A 78 -1.03 -15.11 -8.98
C HIS A 78 0.11 -14.11 -8.92
N SER A 79 1.28 -14.46 -9.46
CA SER A 79 2.45 -13.58 -9.40
C SER A 79 3.33 -13.70 -10.62
N TRP A 80 3.88 -12.57 -11.07
CA TRP A 80 4.82 -12.48 -12.19
C TRP A 80 5.99 -11.60 -11.81
N ILE A 81 7.21 -11.99 -12.17
CA ILE A 81 8.45 -11.27 -11.83
C ILE A 81 9.24 -11.00 -13.11
N GLN A 82 9.63 -9.74 -13.31
CA GLN A 82 10.50 -9.32 -14.40
C GLN A 82 11.97 -9.35 -13.99
N LYS A 83 12.87 -9.41 -14.98
CA LYS A 83 14.32 -9.48 -14.76
C LYS A 83 14.90 -8.27 -14.03
N ASP A 84 14.25 -7.11 -14.15
CA ASP A 84 14.68 -5.87 -13.51
C ASP A 84 14.32 -5.81 -12.01
N GLY A 85 13.52 -6.77 -11.52
CA GLY A 85 13.03 -6.85 -10.15
C GLY A 85 11.60 -6.33 -9.99
N THR A 86 10.95 -5.84 -11.04
CA THR A 86 9.54 -5.44 -11.01
C THR A 86 8.65 -6.67 -10.92
N TYR A 87 7.68 -6.69 -10.01
CA TYR A 87 6.79 -7.85 -9.86
C TYR A 87 5.36 -7.49 -9.50
N VAL A 88 4.43 -8.32 -9.98
CA VAL A 88 2.99 -8.20 -9.74
C VAL A 88 2.54 -9.36 -8.88
N VAL A 89 1.65 -9.08 -7.92
CA VAL A 89 0.93 -10.08 -7.12
C VAL A 89 -0.56 -9.76 -7.16
N LEU A 90 -1.40 -10.73 -7.47
CA LEU A 90 -2.85 -10.58 -7.60
C LEU A 90 -3.61 -11.68 -6.85
N LEU A 91 -4.77 -11.29 -6.32
CA LEU A 91 -5.72 -12.12 -5.58
C LEU A 91 -7.12 -11.93 -6.14
N HIS A 92 -7.85 -13.04 -6.26
CA HIS A 92 -9.28 -13.02 -6.60
C HIS A 92 -10.09 -12.33 -5.50
N GLN A 93 -11.02 -11.48 -5.92
CA GLN A 93 -11.99 -10.82 -5.06
C GLN A 93 -13.35 -11.52 -5.14
N LEU A 94 -14.22 -11.25 -4.15
CA LEU A 94 -15.55 -11.86 -4.09
C LEU A 94 -16.47 -11.41 -5.23
N ASP A 95 -16.21 -10.25 -5.83
CA ASP A 95 -16.95 -9.69 -6.98
C ASP A 95 -16.53 -10.28 -8.33
N GLY A 96 -15.58 -11.22 -8.35
CA GLY A 96 -15.03 -11.83 -9.55
C GLY A 96 -13.91 -11.03 -10.22
N GLY A 97 -13.57 -9.85 -9.69
CA GLY A 97 -12.38 -9.10 -10.10
C GLY A 97 -11.11 -9.63 -9.45
N MET A 98 -9.99 -8.97 -9.74
CA MET A 98 -8.72 -9.20 -9.06
C MET A 98 -8.19 -7.90 -8.48
N SER A 99 -7.51 -8.01 -7.35
CA SER A 99 -6.82 -6.89 -6.73
C SER A 99 -5.47 -7.33 -6.24
N GLY A 100 -4.54 -6.40 -6.23
CA GLY A 100 -3.22 -6.66 -5.70
C GLY A 100 -2.30 -5.48 -5.90
N VAL A 101 -1.03 -5.78 -6.10
CA VAL A 101 0.04 -4.78 -6.10
C VAL A 101 1.03 -5.07 -7.20
N ILE A 102 1.56 -4.01 -7.78
CA ILE A 102 2.82 -4.02 -8.52
C ILE A 102 3.89 -3.38 -7.65
N LEU A 103 5.07 -3.98 -7.62
CA LEU A 103 6.23 -3.51 -6.87
C LEU A 103 7.40 -3.25 -7.80
N PHE A 104 8.15 -2.20 -7.50
CA PHE A 104 9.31 -1.73 -8.27
C PHE A 104 10.48 -1.55 -7.33
N LEU A 105 11.71 -1.80 -7.79
CA LEU A 105 12.88 -1.27 -7.08
C LEU A 105 12.87 0.26 -7.20
N HIS A 106 13.03 0.97 -6.08
CA HIS A 106 12.93 2.43 -6.01
C HIS A 106 13.82 3.14 -7.04
N ASN A 107 15.04 2.66 -7.24
CA ASN A 107 15.99 3.23 -8.21
C ASN A 107 15.77 2.78 -9.67
N LYS A 108 14.79 1.93 -9.93
CA LYS A 108 14.41 1.43 -11.27
C LYS A 108 12.90 1.57 -11.52
N ASN A 109 12.23 2.40 -10.74
CA ASN A 109 10.81 2.61 -10.86
C ASN A 109 10.51 3.44 -12.12
N GLN A 110 10.32 2.75 -13.25
CA GLN A 110 10.04 3.40 -14.52
C GLN A 110 8.64 4.02 -14.62
N VAL A 111 7.73 3.68 -13.71
CA VAL A 111 6.35 4.21 -13.75
C VAL A 111 6.26 5.61 -13.13
N ASP A 112 7.25 6.03 -12.34
CA ASP A 112 7.28 7.36 -11.71
C ASP A 112 7.34 8.51 -12.73
N SER A 113 7.84 8.26 -13.94
CA SER A 113 7.86 9.24 -15.02
C SER A 113 6.60 9.26 -15.88
N PHE A 114 5.69 8.29 -15.71
CA PHE A 114 4.49 8.22 -16.54
C PHE A 114 3.53 9.37 -16.21
N SER A 115 3.06 10.03 -17.24
CA SER A 115 2.13 11.16 -17.17
C SER A 115 0.80 10.86 -17.85
N THR A 116 0.68 9.75 -18.60
CA THR A 116 -0.54 9.40 -19.33
C THR A 116 -1.00 7.96 -19.07
N THR A 117 -2.29 7.71 -19.31
CA THR A 117 -2.88 6.37 -19.24
C THR A 117 -2.26 5.45 -20.31
N GLU A 118 -1.95 5.98 -21.48
CA GLU A 118 -1.36 5.24 -22.60
C GLU A 118 0.02 4.68 -22.25
N GLU A 119 0.85 5.44 -21.52
CA GLU A 119 2.17 4.96 -21.06
C GLU A 119 2.03 3.79 -20.09
N VAL A 120 1.06 3.88 -19.16
CA VAL A 120 0.74 2.78 -18.23
C VAL A 120 0.27 1.54 -19.00
N LEU A 121 -0.64 1.70 -19.96
CA LEU A 121 -1.15 0.59 -20.78
C LEU A 121 -0.03 -0.07 -21.59
N GLN A 122 0.83 0.71 -22.24
CA GLN A 122 1.97 0.19 -22.99
C GLN A 122 2.96 -0.57 -22.10
N PHE A 123 3.19 -0.08 -20.88
CA PHE A 123 4.01 -0.77 -19.90
C PHE A 123 3.45 -2.15 -19.54
N PHE A 124 2.16 -2.25 -19.23
CA PHE A 124 1.53 -3.52 -18.91
C PHE A 124 1.50 -4.45 -20.12
N GLN A 125 1.13 -3.97 -21.30
CA GLN A 125 1.13 -4.78 -22.53
C GLN A 125 2.51 -5.37 -22.85
N LYS A 126 3.57 -4.63 -22.60
CA LYS A 126 4.95 -5.06 -22.87
C LYS A 126 5.48 -6.02 -21.81
N ASN A 127 5.27 -5.73 -20.53
CA ASN A 127 5.95 -6.42 -19.44
C ASN A 127 5.07 -7.45 -18.74
N PHE A 128 3.75 -7.24 -18.69
CA PHE A 128 2.81 -8.14 -18.03
C PHE A 128 1.56 -8.35 -18.92
N PRO A 129 1.72 -8.94 -20.12
CA PRO A 129 0.62 -9.11 -21.07
C PRO A 129 -0.55 -9.92 -20.50
N GLU A 130 -0.32 -10.75 -19.47
CA GLU A 130 -1.32 -11.52 -18.74
C GLU A 130 -2.27 -10.66 -17.91
N VAL A 131 -1.92 -9.41 -17.60
CA VAL A 131 -2.76 -8.50 -16.81
C VAL A 131 -2.98 -7.16 -17.52
N ALA A 132 -2.54 -7.07 -18.77
CA ALA A 132 -2.76 -5.94 -19.65
C ALA A 132 -4.19 -5.99 -20.22
N VAL A 133 -5.17 -5.58 -19.42
CA VAL A 133 -6.58 -5.52 -19.84
C VAL A 133 -6.84 -4.17 -20.51
N GLU A 134 -7.26 -4.17 -21.78
CA GLU A 134 -7.84 -2.97 -22.39
C GLU A 134 -9.21 -2.70 -21.76
N SER A 135 -9.35 -1.62 -21.00
CA SER A 135 -10.68 -1.16 -20.56
C SER A 135 -11.44 -0.66 -21.79
N ARG A 136 -12.31 -1.49 -22.37
CA ARG A 136 -13.24 -1.06 -23.43
C ARG A 136 -14.40 -0.22 -22.90
N THR A 137 -14.36 0.20 -21.65
CA THR A 137 -15.41 1.00 -21.03
C THR A 137 -14.78 2.26 -20.44
N PRO A 138 -15.12 3.46 -20.96
CA PRO A 138 -14.70 4.69 -20.31
C PRO A 138 -15.32 4.72 -18.90
N MET A 139 -14.51 4.96 -17.87
CA MET A 139 -15.05 5.36 -16.57
C MET A 139 -15.77 6.69 -16.78
N LEU A 140 -17.09 6.67 -16.62
CA LEU A 140 -17.94 7.86 -16.51
C LEU A 140 -17.82 8.47 -15.12
#